data_AF-W9SQ88-F1
#
_entry.id   AF-W9SQ88-F1
#
_cell.length_a   1.000
_cell.length_b   1.000
_cell.length_c   1.000
_cell.angle_alpha   90.00
_cell.angle_beta   90.00
_cell.angle_gamma   90.00
#
_symmetry.space_group_name_H-M   'P 1'
#
loop_
_entity.id
_entity.type
_entity.pdbx_description
1 polymer ?
#
loop_
_entity_poly.entity_id
_entity_poly.type
_entity_poly.pdbx_seq_one_letter_code
_entity_poly.pdbx_strand_id
1 'polypeptide(L)'
;MAGSLVFRVKRSQPELVAPAKDTPRELKLLSDIDDQDSLRFLIPVIQFYEYEPSMQGKDPAKVIKEALAKTLVFYYPFAGRLRELAGAGRKLAVDCTAEGVLFVEGDADVTLADFGT
;
A
#
# COMPACT_ATOMS: atom_id res chain seq x y z
N MET A 1 27.67 10.06 -21.30
CA MET A 1 26.22 9.87 -21.47
C MET A 1 25.92 8.46 -21.01
N ALA A 2 25.42 8.27 -19.79
CA ALA A 2 24.93 6.94 -19.37
C ALA A 2 23.72 6.60 -20.25
N GLY A 3 23.71 5.41 -20.85
CA GLY A 3 22.58 4.96 -21.67
C GLY A 3 21.31 4.86 -20.82
N SER A 4 20.14 5.03 -21.45
CA SER A 4 18.86 4.77 -20.78
C SER A 4 18.76 3.28 -20.45
N LEU A 5 18.58 2.96 -19.17
CA LEU A 5 18.34 1.59 -18.70
C LEU A 5 16.95 1.14 -19.14
N VAL A 6 16.89 0.10 -19.96
CA VAL A 6 15.64 -0.52 -20.42
C VAL A 6 15.54 -1.91 -19.82
N PHE A 7 14.49 -2.16 -19.06
CA PHE A 7 14.20 -3.44 -18.42
C PHE A 7 12.70 -3.77 -18.49
N ARG A 8 12.37 -5.03 -18.29
CA ARG A 8 11.00 -5.57 -18.26
C ARG A 8 10.62 -5.92 -16.83
N VAL A 9 9.35 -5.72 -16.52
CA VAL A 9 8.76 -6.12 -15.24
C VAL A 9 7.62 -7.09 -15.51
N LYS A 10 7.69 -8.29 -14.93
CA LYS A 10 6.58 -9.23 -14.88
C LYS A 10 5.76 -8.93 -13.64
N ARG A 11 4.52 -8.49 -13.83
CA ARG A 11 3.60 -8.14 -12.74
C ARG A 11 2.63 -9.27 -12.44
N SER A 12 2.33 -9.50 -11.17
CA SER A 12 1.22 -10.37 -10.77
C SER A 12 -0.13 -9.67 -10.95
N GLN A 13 -1.21 -10.44 -10.84
CA GLN A 13 -2.55 -9.85 -10.72
C GLN A 13 -2.66 -9.11 -9.39
N PRO A 14 -3.33 -7.95 -9.34
CA PRO A 14 -3.56 -7.26 -8.08
C PRO A 14 -4.41 -8.09 -7.12
N GLU A 15 -4.05 -8.06 -5.84
CA GLU A 15 -4.82 -8.69 -4.77
C GLU A 15 -5.06 -7.73 -3.61
N LEU A 16 -6.08 -8.02 -2.79
CA LEU A 16 -6.37 -7.27 -1.59
C LEU A 16 -5.82 -8.00 -0.37
N VAL A 17 -4.94 -7.32 0.38
CA VAL A 17 -4.44 -7.81 1.67
C VAL A 17 -5.36 -7.26 2.77
N ALA A 18 -6.22 -8.13 3.30
CA ALA A 18 -7.12 -7.82 4.40
C ALA A 18 -6.40 -7.90 5.77
N PRO A 19 -6.96 -7.27 6.83
CA PRO A 19 -6.46 -7.44 8.18
C PRO A 19 -6.43 -8.92 8.61
N ALA A 20 -5.40 -9.33 9.34
CA ALA A 20 -5.21 -10.73 9.77
C ALA A 20 -6.21 -11.19 10.84
N LYS A 21 -6.98 -10.27 11.42
CA LYS A 21 -8.01 -10.49 12.44
C LYS A 21 -9.17 -9.54 12.19
N ASP A 22 -10.32 -9.84 12.78
CA ASP A 22 -11.47 -8.95 12.75
C ASP A 22 -11.14 -7.57 13.32
N THR A 23 -11.66 -6.55 12.66
CA THR A 23 -11.49 -5.14 13.04
C THR A 23 -12.85 -4.48 13.21
N PRO A 24 -12.95 -3.38 13.99
CA PRO A 24 -14.19 -2.61 14.08
C PRO A 24 -14.74 -2.23 12.70
N ARG A 25 -16.06 -2.38 12.55
CA ARG A 25 -16.81 -1.92 11.38
C ARG A 25 -17.52 -0.63 11.74
N GLU A 26 -16.98 0.48 11.28
CA GLU A 26 -17.49 1.80 11.62
C GLU A 26 -17.20 2.81 10.51
N LEU A 27 -17.87 3.95 10.58
CA LEU A 27 -17.61 5.09 9.72
C LEU A 27 -16.82 6.14 10.50
N LYS A 28 -15.55 6.36 10.12
CA LYS A 28 -14.70 7.35 10.76
C LYS A 28 -14.69 8.65 9.97
N LEU A 29 -15.23 9.71 10.56
CA LEU A 29 -15.18 11.05 9.98
C LEU A 29 -13.72 11.53 9.94
N LEU A 30 -13.32 12.14 8.83
CA LEU A 30 -12.05 12.87 8.77
C LEU A 30 -12.16 14.13 9.62
N SER A 31 -11.07 14.47 10.32
CA SER A 31 -10.98 15.76 11.01
C SER A 31 -10.98 16.90 10.00
N ASP A 32 -11.20 18.14 10.46
CA ASP A 32 -11.18 19.29 9.56
C ASP A 32 -9.78 19.56 8.97
N ILE A 33 -8.72 19.07 9.63
CA ILE A 33 -7.36 19.12 9.11
C ILE A 33 -7.21 18.13 7.95
N ASP A 34 -7.70 16.89 8.11
CA ASP A 34 -7.51 15.81 7.13
C ASP A 34 -8.48 15.92 5.93
N ASP A 35 -9.60 16.63 6.07
CA ASP A 35 -10.65 16.73 5.05
C ASP A 35 -10.39 17.83 4.00
N GLN A 36 -9.28 18.57 4.13
CA GLN A 36 -8.90 19.63 3.20
C GLN A 36 -8.74 19.11 1.76
N ASP A 37 -9.38 19.80 0.81
CA ASP A 37 -9.33 19.43 -0.61
C ASP A 37 -7.90 19.34 -1.17
N SER A 38 -6.98 20.16 -0.66
CA SER A 38 -5.56 20.15 -1.06
C SER A 38 -4.81 18.88 -0.66
N LEU A 39 -5.33 18.09 0.29
CA LEU A 39 -4.73 16.83 0.75
C LEU A 39 -5.27 15.60 0.01
N ARG A 40 -6.22 15.76 -0.91
CA ARG A 40 -6.89 14.66 -1.62
C ARG A 40 -6.07 14.15 -2.81
N PHE A 41 -4.85 13.70 -2.56
CA PHE A 41 -3.94 13.12 -3.55
C PHE A 41 -3.18 11.91 -2.99
N LEU A 42 -2.65 11.08 -3.87
CA LEU A 42 -1.79 9.95 -3.48
C LEU A 42 -0.34 10.40 -3.41
N ILE A 43 0.35 10.07 -2.31
CA ILE A 43 1.79 10.31 -2.14
C ILE A 43 2.55 9.05 -2.60
N PRO A 44 3.25 9.08 -3.76
CA PRO A 44 4.06 7.95 -4.18
C PRO A 44 5.38 7.93 -3.40
N VAL A 45 5.72 6.76 -2.83
CA VAL A 45 6.99 6.53 -2.13
C VAL A 45 7.62 5.25 -2.66
N ILE A 46 8.93 5.30 -2.96
CA ILE A 46 9.72 4.14 -3.37
C ILE A 46 10.83 3.95 -2.33
N GLN A 47 10.98 2.73 -1.82
CA GLN A 47 12.06 2.36 -0.90
C GLN A 47 12.84 1.19 -1.50
N PHE A 48 14.17 1.30 -1.47
CA PHE A 48 15.08 0.27 -1.93
C PHE A 48 15.75 -0.41 -0.73
N TYR A 49 15.87 -1.73 -0.80
CA TYR A 49 16.53 -2.54 0.22
C TYR A 49 17.54 -3.43 -0.47
N GLU A 50 18.77 -3.47 0.06
CA GLU A 50 19.79 -4.40 -0.41
C GLU A 50 19.45 -5.84 0.03
N TYR A 51 20.05 -6.80 -0.67
CA TYR A 51 19.90 -8.20 -0.32
C TYR A 51 20.66 -8.53 0.96
N GLU A 52 19.97 -9.14 1.92
CA GLU A 52 20.54 -9.63 3.17
C GLU A 52 20.66 -11.16 3.17
N PRO A 53 21.85 -11.76 3.41
CA PRO A 53 22.02 -13.22 3.41
C PRO A 53 21.08 -13.97 4.37
N SER A 54 20.65 -13.32 5.46
CA SER A 54 19.70 -13.86 6.42
C SER A 54 18.28 -14.07 5.85
N MET A 55 18.01 -13.52 4.66
CA MET A 55 16.75 -13.64 3.93
C MET A 55 16.78 -14.74 2.86
N GLN A 56 17.88 -15.50 2.75
CA GLN A 56 18.00 -16.63 1.83
C GLN A 56 16.80 -17.58 1.97
N GLY A 57 16.15 -17.88 0.84
CA GLY A 57 15.00 -18.80 0.78
C GLY A 57 13.67 -18.23 1.29
N LYS A 58 13.63 -16.96 1.73
CA LYS A 58 12.37 -16.28 2.05
C LYS A 58 11.87 -15.51 0.85
N ASP A 59 10.59 -15.65 0.57
CA ASP A 59 9.89 -14.82 -0.40
C ASP A 59 9.56 -13.45 0.24
N PRO A 60 10.15 -12.34 -0.23
CA PRO A 60 9.90 -11.02 0.33
C PRO A 60 8.45 -10.58 0.18
N ALA A 61 7.76 -10.94 -0.91
CA ALA A 61 6.38 -10.57 -1.12
C ALA A 61 5.47 -11.24 -0.08
N LYS A 62 5.67 -12.54 0.17
CA LYS A 62 4.97 -13.26 1.24
C LYS A 62 5.21 -12.62 2.61
N VAL A 63 6.46 -12.31 2.95
CA VAL A 63 6.80 -11.69 4.25
C VAL A 63 6.11 -10.33 4.40
N ILE A 64 6.14 -9.49 3.37
CA ILE A 64 5.51 -8.16 3.39
C ILE A 64 3.99 -8.28 3.52
N LYS A 65 3.34 -9.19 2.77
CA LYS A 65 1.89 -9.41 2.85
C LYS A 65 1.45 -9.86 4.24
N GLU A 66 2.16 -10.81 4.85
CA GLU A 66 1.87 -11.27 6.20
C GLU A 66 2.06 -10.16 7.24
N ALA A 67 3.12 -9.36 7.12
CA ALA A 67 3.37 -8.22 7.99
C ALA A 67 2.27 -7.15 7.83
N LEU A 68 1.90 -6.83 6.59
CA LEU A 68 0.85 -5.87 6.26
C LEU A 68 -0.50 -6.29 6.84
N ALA A 69 -0.92 -7.54 6.65
CA ALA A 69 -2.15 -8.07 7.22
C ALA A 69 -2.18 -7.94 8.77
N LYS A 70 -1.06 -8.22 9.44
CA LYS A 70 -0.94 -8.06 10.91
C LYS A 70 -1.00 -6.59 11.33
N THR A 71 -0.32 -5.70 10.61
CA THR A 71 -0.32 -4.25 10.86
C THR A 71 -1.70 -3.63 10.68
N LEU A 72 -2.44 -4.07 9.66
CA LEU A 72 -3.79 -3.58 9.37
C LEU A 72 -4.81 -3.90 10.49
N VAL A 73 -4.50 -4.79 11.44
CA VAL A 73 -5.34 -4.95 12.64
C VAL A 73 -5.31 -3.68 13.50
N PHE A 74 -4.13 -3.08 13.64
CA PHE A 74 -3.95 -1.85 14.43
C PHE A 74 -4.28 -0.59 13.64
N TYR A 75 -4.04 -0.64 12.33
CA TYR A 75 -4.25 0.46 11.39
C TYR A 75 -5.45 0.19 10.45
N TYR A 76 -6.51 -0.40 10.99
CA TYR A 76 -7.67 -0.88 10.24
C TYR A 76 -8.39 0.14 9.34
N PRO A 77 -8.38 1.47 9.60
CA PRO A 77 -8.97 2.42 8.66
C PRO A 77 -8.32 2.36 7.26
N PHE A 78 -7.04 2.00 7.17
CA PHE A 78 -6.37 1.84 5.87
C PHE A 78 -6.91 0.68 5.04
N ALA A 79 -7.52 -0.33 5.68
CA ALA A 79 -8.19 -1.43 4.98
C ALA A 79 -9.65 -1.11 4.57
N GLY A 80 -10.10 0.13 4.79
CA GLY A 80 -11.44 0.61 4.44
C GLY A 80 -11.53 1.27 3.07
N ARG A 81 -12.57 2.08 2.88
CA ARG A 81 -12.81 2.90 1.68
C ARG A 81 -13.15 4.32 2.07
N LEU A 82 -12.56 5.29 1.37
CA LEU A 82 -12.99 6.68 1.46
C LEU A 82 -14.34 6.84 0.75
N ARG A 83 -15.26 7.56 1.38
CA ARG A 83 -16.55 7.94 0.80
C ARG A 83 -16.93 9.37 1.18
N GLU A 84 -17.60 10.07 0.28
CA GLU A 84 -18.27 11.33 0.61
C GLU A 84 -19.58 11.04 1.37
N LEU A 85 -19.90 11.87 2.35
CA LEU A 85 -21.11 11.76 3.13
C LEU A 85 -22.28 12.48 2.44
N ALA A 86 -23.34 11.71 2.15
CA ALA A 86 -24.54 12.26 1.52
C ALA A 86 -25.13 13.40 2.36
N GLY A 87 -25.37 14.55 1.72
CA GLY A 87 -25.97 15.72 2.35
C GLY A 87 -25.02 16.55 3.23
N ALA A 88 -23.73 16.19 3.34
CA ALA A 88 -22.73 16.94 4.12
C ALA A 88 -21.70 17.66 3.22
N GLY A 89 -22.12 18.09 2.03
CA GLY A 89 -21.23 18.70 1.04
C GLY A 89 -20.16 17.71 0.58
N ARG A 90 -18.88 18.09 0.70
CA ARG A 90 -17.72 17.27 0.31
C ARG A 90 -17.05 16.54 1.47
N LYS A 91 -17.67 16.49 2.66
CA LYS A 91 -17.10 15.86 3.86
C LYS A 91 -16.82 14.39 3.59
N LEU A 92 -15.56 13.99 3.72
CA LEU A 92 -15.15 12.60 3.56
C LEU A 92 -15.20 11.85 4.90
N ALA A 93 -15.37 10.54 4.79
CA ALA A 93 -15.23 9.61 5.88
C ALA A 93 -14.64 8.29 5.37
N VAL A 94 -13.97 7.57 6.27
CA VAL A 94 -13.47 6.21 6.00
C VAL A 94 -14.53 5.22 6.46
N ASP A 95 -15.11 4.47 5.52
CA ASP A 95 -15.87 3.28 5.82
C ASP A 95 -14.90 2.13 6.12
N CYS A 96 -14.79 1.71 7.37
CA CYS A 96 -13.88 0.65 7.81
C CYS A 96 -14.45 -0.73 7.43
N THR A 97 -14.42 -1.05 6.13
CA THR A 97 -14.96 -2.29 5.54
C THR A 97 -14.02 -3.50 5.61
N ALA A 98 -12.80 -3.33 6.13
CA ALA A 98 -11.76 -4.36 6.20
C ALA A 98 -11.55 -5.13 4.88
N GLU A 99 -11.91 -4.54 3.73
CA GLU A 99 -11.72 -5.14 2.41
C GLU A 99 -10.23 -5.31 2.08
N GLY A 100 -9.38 -4.53 2.73
CA GLY A 100 -7.93 -4.61 2.59
C GLY A 100 -7.36 -3.59 1.63
N VAL A 101 -6.04 -3.65 1.49
CA VAL A 101 -5.22 -2.75 0.66
C VAL A 101 -4.72 -3.48 -0.58
N LEU A 102 -4.62 -2.75 -1.70
CA LEU A 102 -4.14 -3.31 -2.96
C LEU A 102 -2.65 -3.64 -2.86
N PHE A 103 -2.28 -4.87 -3.23
CA PHE A 103 -0.91 -5.34 -3.31
C PHE A 103 -0.64 -5.94 -4.70
N VAL A 104 0.52 -5.61 -5.27
CA VAL A 104 0.95 -6.09 -6.60
C VAL A 104 2.42 -6.44 -6.53
N GLU A 105 2.75 -7.67 -6.94
CA GLU A 105 4.14 -8.13 -7.02
C GLU A 105 4.70 -7.82 -8.41
N GLY A 106 6.00 -7.59 -8.46
CA GLY A 106 6.72 -7.33 -9.69
C GLY A 106 8.13 -7.88 -9.63
N ASP A 107 8.46 -8.75 -10.59
CA ASP A 107 9.82 -9.21 -10.84
C ASP A 107 10.40 -8.42 -12.01
N ALA A 108 11.53 -7.76 -11.81
CA ALA A 108 12.21 -6.98 -12.84
C ALA A 108 13.49 -7.69 -13.29
N ASP A 109 13.78 -7.71 -14.60
CA ASP A 109 15.01 -8.30 -15.16
C ASP A 109 16.22 -7.34 -15.06
N VAL A 110 16.39 -6.73 -13.88
CA VAL A 110 17.41 -5.72 -13.56
C VAL A 110 17.81 -5.78 -12.09
N THR A 111 19.04 -5.40 -11.76
CA THR A 111 19.52 -5.31 -10.37
C THR A 111 19.47 -3.86 -9.87
N LEU A 112 19.45 -3.68 -8.55
CA LEU A 112 19.51 -2.33 -7.97
C LEU A 112 20.80 -1.58 -8.36
N ALA A 113 21.92 -2.30 -8.54
CA ALA A 113 23.20 -1.72 -8.93
C ALA A 113 23.17 -1.12 -10.35
N ASP A 114 22.32 -1.64 -11.24
CA ASP A 114 22.21 -1.16 -12.62
C ASP A 114 21.56 0.23 -12.73
N PHE A 115 20.87 0.69 -11.68
CA PHE A 115 20.24 2.03 -11.64
C PHE A 115 21.25 3.17 -11.45
N GLY A 116 22.53 2.85 -11.21
CA GLY A 116 23.58 3.83 -10.93
C GLY A 116 23.48 4.35 -9.50
N THR A 117 24.54 4.13 -8.74
CA THR A 117 24.80 4.81 -7.47
C THR A 117 25.65 6.04 -7.69
#